data_AF-A0A1J5MEU4-F1
#
_entry.id   AF-A0A1J5MEU4-F1
#
_cell.length_a   1.000
_cell.length_b   1.000
_cell.length_c   1.000
_cell.angle_alpha   90.00
_cell.angle_beta   90.00
_cell.angle_gamma   90.00
#
_symmetry.space_group_name_H-M   'P 1'
#
loop_
_entity.id
_entity.type
_entity.pdbx_description
1 polymer ?
#
loop_
_entity_poly.entity_id
_entity_poly.type
_entity_poly.pdbx_seq_one_letter_code
_entity_poly.pdbx_strand_id
1 'polypeptide(L)'
;ARGFRTISRFHLLHGAIGYLMAPIWFALLVIWALIGRGEENSVIHYFSAANPSRPSWPDMSEPRHVLVILLIYAMLLAPKLLAVLALAVSNGRLSDYGGPLRFAASVLVEILLAVLYAPILMVQQMIAVFRTLFGLQRGWSPQARAGGSYGLMTLLTCHALETLSGLVLWGGIANGMVSLWLVPIALSLVLAVPLSALSGRRAGHQGKPGWMATPVVFAEPAVTRAAGRYRAQLKRYLDGAQHHPAE
;
A
#
# COMPACT_ATOMS: atom_id res chain seq x y z
N ALA A 1 12.22 18.84 -23.35
CA ALA A 1 10.75 18.68 -23.34
C ALA A 1 10.05 19.96 -23.83
N ARG A 2 9.87 20.13 -25.15
CA ARG A 2 8.99 21.17 -25.74
C ARG A 2 7.73 20.44 -26.22
N GLY A 3 6.56 20.80 -25.71
CA GLY A 3 5.28 20.18 -26.11
C GLY A 3 4.25 19.95 -25.00
N PHE A 4 4.67 19.85 -23.73
CA PHE A 4 3.70 19.70 -22.62
C PHE A 4 3.12 21.04 -22.18
N ARG A 5 1.79 21.10 -22.05
CA ARG A 5 1.06 22.19 -21.39
C ARG A 5 1.46 22.25 -19.91
N THR A 6 1.37 23.44 -19.30
CA THR A 6 1.80 23.67 -17.90
C THR A 6 1.15 22.71 -16.92
N ILE A 7 -0.15 22.42 -17.09
CA ILE A 7 -0.87 21.46 -16.25
C ILE A 7 -0.30 20.04 -16.33
N SER A 8 0.09 19.60 -17.53
CA SER A 8 0.71 18.28 -17.74
C SER A 8 2.10 18.22 -17.08
N ARG A 9 2.86 19.32 -17.13
CA ARG A 9 4.16 19.40 -16.43
C ARG A 9 3.99 19.33 -14.93
N PHE A 10 3.02 20.06 -14.39
CA PHE A 10 2.71 20.02 -12.96
C PHE A 10 2.31 18.61 -12.53
N HIS A 11 1.43 17.94 -13.29
CA HIS A 11 1.02 16.57 -12.99
C HIS A 11 2.19 15.58 -13.01
N LEU A 12 3.06 15.65 -14.02
CA LEU A 12 4.27 14.82 -14.12
C LEU A 12 5.25 15.12 -12.97
N LEU A 13 5.46 16.39 -12.63
CA LEU A 13 6.32 16.80 -11.54
C LEU A 13 5.78 16.30 -10.19
N HIS A 14 4.49 16.47 -9.94
CA HIS A 14 3.85 16.00 -8.72
C HIS A 14 3.96 14.48 -8.58
N GLY A 15 3.74 13.74 -9.67
CA GLY A 15 3.98 12.30 -9.72
C GLY A 15 5.42 11.93 -9.38
N ALA A 16 6.39 12.61 -9.99
CA ALA A 16 7.82 12.38 -9.73
C ALA A 16 8.19 12.65 -8.26
N ILE A 17 7.71 13.76 -7.68
CA ILE A 17 7.91 14.10 -6.27
C ILE A 17 7.30 13.01 -5.38
N GLY A 18 6.12 12.48 -5.73
CA GLY A 18 5.48 11.38 -5.00
C GLY A 18 6.38 10.15 -4.87
N TYR A 19 7.07 9.75 -5.94
CA TYR A 19 8.05 8.65 -5.86
C TYR A 19 9.29 9.01 -5.03
N LEU A 20 9.76 10.26 -5.13
CA LEU A 20 10.92 10.75 -4.36
C LEU A 20 10.65 10.86 -2.85
N MET A 21 9.39 10.90 -2.41
CA MET A 21 9.07 10.89 -0.97
C MET A 21 9.46 9.56 -0.30
N ALA A 22 9.44 8.44 -1.02
CA ALA A 22 9.79 7.13 -0.45
C ALA A 22 11.23 7.06 0.12
N PRO A 23 12.30 7.44 -0.62
CA PRO A 23 13.65 7.46 -0.05
C PRO A 23 13.82 8.49 1.08
N ILE A 24 13.15 9.64 1.01
CA ILE A 24 13.20 10.66 2.08
C ILE A 24 12.58 10.12 3.36
N TRP A 25 11.40 9.49 3.26
CA TRP A 25 10.74 8.87 4.40
C TRP A 25 11.55 7.71 4.97
N PHE A 26 12.15 6.88 4.11
CA PHE A 26 13.05 5.82 4.55
C PHE A 26 14.27 6.38 5.30
N ALA A 27 14.90 7.45 4.81
CA ALA A 27 16.00 8.11 5.50
C ALA A 27 15.58 8.64 6.90
N LEU A 28 14.39 9.21 7.01
CA LEU A 28 13.82 9.62 8.30
C LEU A 28 13.64 8.44 9.25
N LEU A 29 13.13 7.30 8.76
CA LEU A 29 13.00 6.07 9.55
C LEU A 29 14.34 5.52 10.00
N VAL A 30 15.37 5.57 9.16
CA VAL A 30 16.74 5.17 9.51
C VAL A 30 17.30 6.08 10.60
N ILE A 31 17.17 7.40 10.45
CA ILE A 31 17.60 8.37 11.48
C ILE A 31 16.87 8.09 12.79
N TRP A 32 15.55 7.89 12.75
CA TRP A 32 14.76 7.58 13.94
C TRP A 32 15.19 6.26 14.59
N ALA A 33 15.44 5.21 13.80
CA ALA A 33 15.93 3.93 14.31
C ALA A 33 17.33 4.04 14.93
N LEU A 34 18.22 4.85 14.36
CA LEU A 34 19.59 5.06 14.84
C LEU A 34 19.67 5.95 16.08
N ILE A 35 18.80 6.95 16.21
CA ILE A 35 18.67 7.75 17.43
C ILE A 35 18.29 6.86 18.62
N GLY A 36 17.63 5.73 18.36
CA GLY A 36 17.25 4.75 19.37
C GLY A 36 16.35 5.35 20.45
N ARG A 37 16.33 4.75 21.64
CA ARG A 37 15.76 5.38 22.85
C ARG A 37 16.82 6.25 23.53
N GLY A 38 17.33 7.25 22.81
CA GLY A 38 18.30 8.21 23.32
C GLY A 38 17.73 9.12 24.41
N GLU A 39 17.33 8.55 25.54
CA GLU A 39 16.94 9.27 26.75
C GLU A 39 18.18 9.68 27.56
N GLU A 40 19.29 8.97 27.40
CA GLU A 40 20.52 9.20 28.17
C GLU A 40 21.35 10.42 27.71
N ASN A 41 20.98 11.12 26.62
CA ASN A 41 21.68 12.30 26.10
C ASN A 41 20.74 13.48 25.74
N SER A 42 19.70 13.74 26.54
CA SER A 42 18.87 14.93 26.34
C SER A 42 19.55 16.21 26.86
N VAL A 43 19.78 17.18 25.95
CA VAL A 43 20.28 18.54 26.23
C VAL A 43 19.13 19.41 26.76
N ILE A 44 18.45 18.97 27.82
CA ILE A 44 17.50 19.83 28.54
C ILE A 44 18.17 20.22 29.86
N HIS A 45 18.68 21.45 29.90
CA HIS A 45 19.24 22.03 31.12
C HIS A 45 18.10 22.56 31.97
N TYR A 46 17.64 21.72 32.89
CA TYR A 46 16.58 22.09 33.82
C TYR A 46 17.03 23.16 34.82
N PHE A 47 18.33 23.31 35.08
CA PHE A 47 18.85 24.20 36.13
C PHE A 47 19.69 25.33 35.55
N SER A 48 19.62 26.51 36.18
CA SER A 48 20.39 27.70 35.80
C SER A 48 21.08 28.33 37.02
N ALA A 49 22.13 29.12 36.80
CA ALA A 49 22.84 29.81 37.87
C ALA A 49 21.93 30.78 38.68
N ALA A 50 20.79 31.20 38.12
CA ALA A 50 19.80 32.07 38.77
C ALA A 50 18.72 31.30 39.57
N ASN A 51 18.50 30.00 39.29
CA ASN A 51 17.63 29.10 40.06
C ASN A 51 18.31 27.73 40.21
N PRO A 52 19.42 27.64 40.96
CA PRO A 52 20.21 26.41 41.06
C PRO A 52 19.49 25.30 41.85
N SER A 53 18.48 25.66 42.66
CA SER A 53 17.71 24.73 43.48
C SER A 53 16.38 24.30 42.86
N ARG A 54 15.98 24.81 41.68
CA ARG A 54 14.67 24.50 41.06
C ARG A 54 14.75 24.31 39.53
N PRO A 55 14.19 23.21 38.98
CA PRO A 55 14.19 22.94 37.54
C PRO A 55 13.14 23.77 36.76
N SER A 56 13.50 24.28 35.57
CA SER A 56 12.59 24.88 34.59
C SER A 56 12.18 23.86 33.54
N TRP A 57 10.93 23.43 33.59
CA TRP A 57 10.34 22.54 32.59
C TRP A 57 9.91 23.33 31.35
N PRO A 58 10.20 22.86 30.12
CA PRO A 58 9.59 23.41 28.91
C PRO A 58 8.08 23.16 28.95
N ASP A 59 7.26 24.21 28.81
CA ASP A 59 5.81 24.07 28.79
C ASP A 59 5.34 23.44 27.47
N MET A 60 5.07 22.14 27.49
CA MET A 60 4.52 21.37 26.36
C MET A 60 2.99 21.35 26.48
N SER A 61 2.31 22.47 26.19
CA SER A 61 0.84 22.52 26.30
C SER A 61 0.19 21.44 25.39
N GLU A 62 -0.29 20.37 26.02
CA GLU A 62 -0.83 19.11 25.47
C GLU A 62 -2.02 19.18 24.47
N PRO A 63 -2.96 20.14 24.50
CA PRO A 63 -4.22 19.97 23.76
C PRO A 63 -4.12 20.05 22.23
N ARG A 64 -2.98 20.46 21.65
CA ARG A 64 -2.80 20.56 20.20
C ARG A 64 -2.39 19.25 19.52
N HIS A 65 -1.76 18.32 20.23
CA HIS A 65 -1.28 17.07 19.62
C HIS A 65 -2.42 16.17 19.15
N VAL A 66 -3.51 16.08 19.93
CA VAL A 66 -4.68 15.25 19.59
C VAL A 66 -5.34 15.73 18.30
N LEU A 67 -5.52 17.05 18.13
CA LEU A 67 -6.14 17.61 16.92
C LEU A 67 -5.30 17.29 15.67
N VAL A 68 -3.98 17.40 15.77
CA VAL A 68 -3.06 17.07 14.67
C VAL A 68 -3.14 15.59 14.31
N ILE A 69 -3.16 14.70 15.30
CA ILE A 69 -3.31 13.25 15.09
C ILE A 69 -4.65 12.94 14.41
N LEU A 70 -5.74 13.53 14.89
CA LEU A 70 -7.08 13.36 14.28
C LEU A 70 -7.10 13.88 12.84
N LEU A 71 -6.48 15.02 12.57
CA LEU A 71 -6.36 15.58 11.22
C LEU A 71 -5.58 14.65 10.29
N ILE A 72 -4.45 14.10 10.74
CA ILE A 72 -3.64 13.17 9.96
C ILE A 72 -4.45 11.90 9.64
N TYR A 73 -5.10 11.29 10.63
CA TYR A 73 -5.93 10.12 10.39
C TYR A 73 -7.13 10.42 9.49
N ALA A 74 -7.75 11.60 9.66
CA ALA A 74 -8.83 12.05 8.79
C ALA A 74 -8.34 12.18 7.35
N MET A 75 -7.18 12.79 7.10
CA MET A 75 -6.62 12.90 5.76
C MET A 75 -6.26 11.55 5.14
N LEU A 76 -5.69 10.62 5.93
CA LEU A 76 -5.33 9.28 5.47
C LEU A 76 -6.55 8.42 5.13
N LEU A 77 -7.61 8.53 5.93
CA LEU A 77 -8.83 7.72 5.79
C LEU A 77 -9.90 8.41 4.94
N ALA A 78 -9.82 9.72 4.73
CA ALA A 78 -10.78 10.53 3.95
C ALA A 78 -11.20 9.87 2.64
N PRO A 79 -10.30 9.45 1.71
CA PRO A 79 -10.74 8.85 0.46
C PRO A 79 -11.54 7.55 0.65
N LYS A 80 -11.21 6.75 1.68
CA LYS A 80 -11.95 5.51 2.00
C LYS A 80 -13.31 5.82 2.64
N LEU A 81 -13.37 6.80 3.55
CA LEU A 81 -14.61 7.25 4.17
C LEU A 81 -15.56 7.88 3.15
N LEU A 82 -15.03 8.71 2.25
CA LEU A 82 -15.80 9.29 1.14
C LEU A 82 -16.34 8.21 0.20
N ALA A 83 -15.60 7.14 -0.08
CA ALA A 83 -16.10 6.03 -0.88
C ALA A 83 -17.28 5.30 -0.21
N VAL A 84 -17.21 5.09 1.11
CA VAL A 84 -18.31 4.50 1.90
C VAL A 84 -19.53 5.43 1.92
N LEU A 85 -19.32 6.74 2.13
CA LEU A 85 -20.39 7.74 2.10
C LEU A 85 -21.01 7.89 0.72
N ALA A 86 -20.21 7.85 -0.34
CA ALA A 86 -20.69 7.90 -1.71
C ALA A 86 -21.65 6.75 -2.01
N LEU A 87 -21.37 5.54 -1.50
CA LEU A 87 -22.27 4.40 -1.63
C LEU A 87 -23.62 4.64 -0.93
N ALA A 88 -23.60 5.24 0.27
CA ALA A 88 -24.80 5.57 1.01
C ALA A 88 -25.65 6.65 0.30
N VAL A 89 -25.02 7.60 -0.39
CA VAL A 89 -25.70 8.70 -1.09
C VAL A 89 -26.15 8.28 -2.49
N SER A 90 -25.42 7.41 -3.19
CA SER A 90 -25.67 7.07 -4.60
C SER A 90 -26.77 6.02 -4.83
N ASN A 91 -27.68 5.83 -3.87
CA ASN A 91 -28.70 4.78 -3.87
C ASN A 91 -28.14 3.36 -4.10
N GLY A 92 -26.85 3.15 -3.83
CA GLY A 92 -26.19 1.87 -4.01
C GLY A 92 -26.62 0.90 -2.90
N ARG A 93 -26.90 -0.35 -3.26
CA ARG A 93 -27.40 -1.33 -2.30
C ARG A 93 -26.23 -2.11 -1.72
N LEU A 94 -26.12 -2.15 -0.39
CA LEU A 94 -25.12 -2.98 0.29
C LEU A 94 -25.28 -4.48 -0.06
N SER A 95 -26.48 -4.89 -0.50
CA SER A 95 -26.72 -6.24 -1.06
C SER A 95 -25.80 -6.56 -2.24
N ASP A 96 -25.44 -5.56 -3.05
CA ASP A 96 -24.61 -5.72 -4.24
C ASP A 96 -23.13 -5.97 -3.88
N TYR A 97 -22.79 -5.77 -2.61
CA TYR A 97 -21.47 -6.05 -2.00
C TYR A 97 -21.53 -7.25 -1.04
N GLY A 98 -22.60 -8.05 -1.08
CA GLY A 98 -22.78 -9.21 -0.20
C GLY A 98 -23.35 -8.89 1.19
N GLY A 99 -23.87 -7.67 1.40
CA GLY A 99 -24.55 -7.23 2.62
C GLY A 99 -23.69 -6.34 3.54
N PRO A 100 -24.32 -5.67 4.53
CA PRO A 100 -23.67 -4.67 5.38
C PRO A 100 -22.48 -5.23 6.18
N LEU A 101 -22.61 -6.42 6.76
CA LEU A 101 -21.54 -7.04 7.56
C LEU A 101 -20.31 -7.39 6.72
N ARG A 102 -20.51 -7.97 5.52
CA ARG A 102 -19.42 -8.30 4.60
C ARG A 102 -18.74 -7.05 4.05
N PHE A 103 -19.52 -6.00 3.79
CA PHE A 103 -18.99 -4.71 3.37
C PHE A 103 -18.11 -4.09 4.47
N ALA A 104 -18.60 -4.00 5.71
CA ALA A 104 -17.84 -3.47 6.84
C ALA A 104 -16.54 -4.27 7.08
N ALA A 105 -16.61 -5.60 7.07
CA ALA A 105 -15.44 -6.45 7.18
C ALA A 105 -14.44 -6.24 6.02
N SER A 106 -14.93 -6.02 4.80
CA SER A 106 -14.07 -5.71 3.65
C SER A 106 -13.37 -4.37 3.80
N VAL A 107 -14.06 -3.32 4.27
CA VAL A 107 -13.46 -2.01 4.55
C VAL A 107 -12.38 -2.10 5.62
N LEU A 108 -12.62 -2.84 6.70
CA LEU A 108 -11.64 -3.03 7.77
C LEU A 108 -10.39 -3.78 7.28
N VAL A 109 -10.58 -4.89 6.57
CA VAL A 109 -9.46 -5.65 5.99
C VAL A 109 -8.69 -4.81 4.97
N GLU A 110 -9.39 -4.03 4.15
CA GLU A 110 -8.80 -3.10 3.18
C GLU A 110 -7.93 -2.02 3.86
N ILE A 111 -8.38 -1.46 4.99
CA ILE A 111 -7.58 -0.51 5.79
C ILE A 111 -6.35 -1.20 6.39
N LEU A 112 -6.54 -2.38 6.99
CA LEU A 112 -5.46 -3.15 7.59
C LEU A 112 -4.39 -3.52 6.55
N LEU A 113 -4.82 -4.03 5.40
CA LEU A 113 -3.92 -4.36 4.29
C LEU A 113 -3.24 -3.11 3.75
N ALA A 114 -3.92 -1.97 3.63
CA ALA A 114 -3.28 -0.73 3.20
C ALA A 114 -2.15 -0.30 4.14
N VAL A 115 -2.36 -0.40 5.46
CA VAL A 115 -1.32 -0.13 6.46
C VAL A 115 -0.16 -1.13 6.33
N LEU A 116 -0.45 -2.42 6.16
CA LEU A 116 0.57 -3.45 5.99
C LEU A 116 1.34 -3.37 4.68
N TYR A 117 0.72 -2.90 3.58
CA TYR A 117 1.39 -2.76 2.29
C TYR A 117 2.19 -1.46 2.17
N ALA A 118 1.87 -0.42 2.93
CA ALA A 118 2.53 0.88 2.78
C ALA A 118 4.06 0.82 2.94
N PRO A 119 4.65 0.16 3.95
CA PRO A 119 6.10 0.03 4.06
C PRO A 119 6.74 -0.82 2.95
N ILE A 120 6.07 -1.89 2.50
CA ILE A 120 6.52 -2.72 1.38
C ILE A 120 6.60 -1.87 0.10
N LEU A 121 5.54 -1.11 -0.18
CA LEU A 121 5.49 -0.23 -1.35
C LEU A 121 6.53 0.89 -1.27
N MET A 122 6.80 1.43 -0.08
CA MET A 122 7.86 2.42 0.13
C MET A 122 9.23 1.85 -0.30
N VAL A 123 9.59 0.63 0.13
CA VAL A 123 10.87 0.00 -0.26
C VAL A 123 10.92 -0.23 -1.77
N GLN A 124 9.85 -0.76 -2.38
CA GLN A 124 9.78 -0.96 -3.84
C GLN A 124 9.88 0.34 -4.63
N GLN A 125 9.22 1.42 -4.18
CA GLN A 125 9.32 2.75 -4.78
C GLN A 125 10.74 3.31 -4.66
N MET A 126 11.38 3.13 -3.50
CA MET A 126 12.78 3.50 -3.28
C MET A 126 13.72 2.75 -4.23
N ILE A 127 13.55 1.43 -4.36
CA ILE A 127 14.31 0.61 -5.33
C ILE A 127 14.11 1.14 -6.76
N ALA A 128 12.87 1.44 -7.14
CA ALA A 128 12.56 1.97 -8.47
C ALA A 128 13.26 3.33 -8.74
N VAL A 129 13.27 4.22 -7.75
CA VAL A 129 13.98 5.51 -7.82
C VAL A 129 15.48 5.29 -8.01
N PHE A 130 16.12 4.46 -7.17
CA PHE A 130 17.55 4.21 -7.29
C PHE A 130 17.93 3.51 -8.59
N ARG A 131 17.14 2.53 -9.04
CA ARG A 131 17.36 1.88 -10.34
C ARG A 131 17.28 2.87 -11.51
N THR A 132 16.39 3.85 -11.41
CA THR A 132 16.27 4.91 -12.41
C THR A 132 17.48 5.86 -12.34
N LEU A 133 17.86 6.28 -11.13
CA LEU A 133 18.99 7.18 -10.90
C LEU A 133 20.32 6.60 -11.41
N PHE A 134 20.56 5.31 -11.18
CA PHE A 134 21.77 4.62 -11.62
C PHE A 134 21.68 4.04 -13.05
N GLY A 135 20.62 4.34 -13.80
CA GLY A 135 20.47 3.86 -15.19
C GLY A 135 20.30 2.33 -15.32
N LEU A 136 19.87 1.64 -14.26
CA LEU A 136 19.66 0.18 -14.22
C LEU A 136 18.29 -0.25 -14.77
N GLN A 137 17.42 0.70 -15.09
CA GLN A 137 16.11 0.46 -15.69
C GLN A 137 16.25 0.10 -17.19
N ARG A 138 15.82 -1.12 -17.56
CA ARG A 138 15.85 -1.62 -18.93
C ARG A 138 14.50 -1.42 -19.62
N GLY A 139 14.21 -0.19 -20.03
CA GLY A 139 13.03 0.15 -20.83
C GLY A 139 11.68 -0.23 -20.20
N TRP A 140 10.62 -0.20 -21.01
CA TRP A 140 9.26 -0.54 -20.58
C TRP A 140 8.95 -2.01 -20.88
N SER A 141 8.79 -2.83 -19.84
CA SER A 141 8.31 -4.21 -19.99
C SER A 141 6.77 -4.25 -19.96
N PRO A 142 6.10 -5.07 -20.79
CA PRO A 142 4.66 -5.29 -20.70
C PRO A 142 4.23 -5.74 -19.31
N GLN A 143 3.17 -5.12 -18.77
CA GLN A 143 2.61 -5.48 -17.46
C GLN A 143 1.77 -6.77 -17.58
N ALA A 144 2.06 -7.77 -16.75
CA ALA A 144 1.24 -8.98 -16.63
C ALA A 144 -0.04 -8.67 -15.81
N ARG A 145 -1.13 -8.30 -16.50
CA ARG A 145 -2.40 -7.88 -15.87
C ARG A 145 -3.39 -9.02 -15.60
N ALA A 146 -3.15 -10.23 -16.12
CA ALA A 146 -4.06 -11.36 -15.98
C ALA A 146 -4.09 -11.99 -14.57
N GLY A 147 -3.26 -11.48 -13.65
CA GLY A 147 -3.01 -12.10 -12.34
C GLY A 147 -2.25 -13.42 -12.47
N GLY A 148 -1.94 -14.04 -11.34
CA GLY A 148 -1.23 -15.32 -11.29
C GLY A 148 -0.60 -15.57 -9.93
N SER A 149 -0.12 -16.80 -9.74
CA SER A 149 0.74 -17.17 -8.61
C SER A 149 2.20 -17.17 -9.07
N TYR A 150 3.06 -16.52 -8.31
CA TYR A 150 4.51 -16.61 -8.51
C TYR A 150 5.09 -17.73 -7.65
N GLY A 151 6.16 -18.37 -8.13
CA GLY A 151 6.90 -19.35 -7.35
C GLY A 151 7.51 -18.71 -6.10
N LEU A 152 7.67 -19.50 -5.03
CA LEU A 152 8.19 -19.02 -3.75
C LEU A 152 9.58 -18.37 -3.89
N MET A 153 10.47 -18.96 -4.72
CA MET A 153 11.79 -18.40 -4.98
C MET A 153 11.74 -17.03 -5.68
N THR A 154 10.79 -16.85 -6.59
CA THR A 154 10.58 -15.54 -7.23
C THR A 154 10.14 -14.49 -6.21
N LEU A 155 9.23 -14.85 -5.31
CA LEU A 155 8.77 -13.95 -4.25
C LEU A 155 9.89 -13.61 -3.27
N LEU A 156 10.68 -14.59 -2.83
CA LEU A 156 11.82 -14.38 -1.94
C LEU A 156 12.87 -13.46 -2.58
N THR A 157 13.17 -13.67 -3.86
CA THR A 157 14.15 -12.83 -4.58
C THR A 157 13.64 -11.41 -4.75
N CYS A 158 12.35 -11.24 -5.07
CA CYS A 158 11.73 -9.95 -5.28
C CYS A 158 11.63 -9.12 -3.98
N HIS A 159 11.34 -9.79 -2.86
CA HIS A 159 11.14 -9.17 -1.54
C HIS A 159 12.32 -9.36 -0.58
N ALA A 160 13.52 -9.63 -1.12
CA ALA A 160 14.71 -9.92 -0.32
C ALA A 160 15.13 -8.70 0.53
N LEU A 161 15.06 -7.49 -0.04
CA LEU A 161 15.44 -6.27 0.65
C LEU A 161 14.46 -5.93 1.78
N GLU A 162 13.16 -6.09 1.53
CA GLU A 162 12.08 -5.92 2.50
C GLU A 162 12.25 -6.90 3.65
N THR A 163 12.40 -8.19 3.33
CA THR A 163 12.53 -9.23 4.35
C THR A 163 13.77 -9.02 5.20
N LEU A 164 14.93 -8.72 4.58
CA LEU A 164 16.17 -8.48 5.31
C LEU A 164 16.07 -7.22 6.20
N SER A 165 15.59 -6.10 5.66
CA SER A 165 15.42 -4.86 6.43
C SER A 165 14.40 -5.02 7.56
N GLY A 166 13.32 -5.76 7.33
CA GLY A 166 12.33 -6.12 8.34
C GLY A 166 12.92 -6.94 9.46
N LEU A 167 13.73 -7.96 9.15
CA LEU A 167 14.40 -8.81 10.14
C LEU A 167 15.43 -8.03 10.97
N VAL A 168 16.23 -7.16 10.34
CA VAL A 168 17.18 -6.28 11.03
C VAL A 168 16.44 -5.33 11.98
N LEU A 169 15.36 -4.70 11.50
CA LEU A 169 14.55 -3.79 12.30
C LEU A 169 13.89 -4.53 13.47
N TRP A 170 13.33 -5.71 13.22
CA TRP A 170 12.73 -6.56 14.26
C TRP A 170 13.75 -6.98 15.31
N GLY A 171 14.97 -7.37 14.89
CA GLY A 171 16.08 -7.66 15.78
C GLY A 171 16.47 -6.45 16.64
N GLY A 172 16.58 -5.26 16.03
CA GLY A 172 16.85 -4.02 16.76
C GLY A 172 15.78 -3.67 17.81
N ILE A 173 14.51 -3.93 17.49
CA ILE A 173 13.40 -3.76 18.45
C ILE A 173 13.50 -4.78 19.58
N ALA A 174 13.73 -6.06 19.26
CA ALA A 174 13.83 -7.13 20.25
C ALA A 174 15.01 -6.95 21.22
N ASN A 175 16.11 -6.33 20.77
CA ASN A 175 17.26 -5.99 21.59
C ASN A 175 17.16 -4.62 22.29
N GLY A 176 16.02 -3.92 22.16
CA GLY A 176 15.79 -2.61 22.78
C GLY A 176 16.56 -1.44 22.16
N MET A 177 17.31 -1.66 21.08
CA MET A 177 18.06 -0.63 20.36
C MET A 177 17.13 0.31 19.58
N VAL A 178 16.01 -0.23 19.10
CA VAL A 178 15.03 0.48 18.27
C VAL A 178 13.69 0.59 19.01
N SER A 179 13.01 1.71 18.82
CA SER A 179 11.72 1.98 19.44
C SER A 179 10.61 1.00 19.02
N LEU A 180 9.79 0.57 19.98
CA LEU A 180 8.59 -0.26 19.75
C LEU A 180 7.59 0.38 18.79
N TRP A 181 7.64 1.69 18.59
CA TRP A 181 6.78 2.40 17.64
C TRP A 181 6.99 1.98 16.19
N LEU A 182 8.15 1.37 15.87
CA LEU A 182 8.46 0.85 14.54
C LEU A 182 7.97 -0.59 14.30
N VAL A 183 7.29 -1.22 15.28
CA VAL A 183 6.72 -2.57 15.15
C VAL A 183 5.81 -2.73 13.93
N PRO A 184 4.86 -1.82 13.61
CA PRO A 184 4.01 -1.99 12.43
C PRO A 184 4.79 -2.04 11.12
N ILE A 185 5.89 -1.29 11.04
CA ILE A 185 6.78 -1.25 9.88
C ILE A 185 7.60 -2.54 9.80
N ALA A 186 8.21 -2.96 10.92
CA ALA A 186 8.98 -4.21 10.98
C ALA A 186 8.10 -5.42 10.62
N LEU A 187 6.89 -5.49 11.19
CA LEU A 187 5.92 -6.55 10.90
C LEU A 187 5.53 -6.59 9.43
N SER A 188 5.22 -5.43 8.84
CA SER A 188 4.92 -5.30 7.41
C SER A 188 6.04 -5.86 6.53
N LEU A 189 7.28 -5.47 6.81
CA LEU A 189 8.45 -5.87 6.01
C LEU A 189 8.79 -7.35 6.17
N VAL A 190 8.71 -7.91 7.39
CA VAL A 190 8.89 -9.35 7.62
C VAL A 190 7.81 -10.18 6.91
N LEU A 191 6.57 -9.67 6.86
CA LEU A 191 5.46 -10.33 6.20
C LEU A 191 5.36 -10.04 4.69
N ALA A 192 6.35 -9.40 4.06
CA ALA A 192 6.29 -9.00 2.65
C ALA A 192 6.02 -10.20 1.71
N VAL A 193 6.74 -11.30 1.89
CA VAL A 193 6.60 -12.52 1.10
C VAL A 193 5.21 -13.17 1.27
N PRO A 194 4.73 -13.51 2.49
CA PRO A 194 3.42 -14.12 2.65
C PRO A 194 2.27 -13.19 2.23
N LEU A 195 2.37 -11.88 2.47
CA LEU A 195 1.35 -10.92 2.02
C LEU A 195 1.29 -10.87 0.49
N SER A 196 2.44 -10.80 -0.19
CA SER A 196 2.52 -10.84 -1.64
C SER A 196 1.96 -12.16 -2.20
N ALA A 197 2.25 -13.30 -1.57
CA ALA A 197 1.70 -14.59 -1.97
C ALA A 197 0.18 -14.64 -1.82
N LEU A 198 -0.35 -14.10 -0.70
CA LEU A 198 -1.78 -14.06 -0.43
C LEU A 198 -2.52 -13.15 -1.40
N SER A 199 -1.95 -12.01 -1.78
CA SER A 199 -2.56 -11.09 -2.76
C SER A 199 -2.75 -11.69 -4.16
N GLY A 200 -1.96 -12.70 -4.53
CA GLY A 200 -2.10 -13.40 -5.80
C GLY A 200 -3.24 -14.42 -5.82
N ARG A 201 -3.82 -14.73 -4.66
CA ARG A 201 -4.90 -15.72 -4.53
C ARG A 201 -6.25 -15.08 -4.84
N ARG A 202 -7.10 -15.84 -5.54
CA ARG A 202 -8.51 -15.46 -5.73
C ARG A 202 -9.28 -15.78 -4.46
N ALA A 203 -9.93 -14.78 -3.87
CA ALA A 203 -10.74 -14.95 -2.67
C ALA A 203 -12.05 -15.73 -2.90
N GLY A 204 -12.45 -15.92 -4.18
CA GLY A 204 -13.66 -16.67 -4.58
C GLY A 204 -13.33 -18.00 -5.27
N HIS A 205 -14.30 -18.91 -5.28
CA HIS A 205 -14.24 -20.18 -6.00
C HIS A 205 -15.19 -20.14 -7.21
N GLN A 206 -15.05 -21.08 -8.16
CA GLN A 206 -15.85 -21.15 -9.38
C GLN A 206 -17.35 -20.89 -9.11
N GLY A 207 -17.87 -19.80 -9.67
CA GLY A 207 -19.28 -19.42 -9.58
C GLY A 207 -19.73 -18.76 -8.27
N LYS A 208 -18.86 -18.59 -7.26
CA LYS A 208 -19.21 -17.91 -6.00
C LYS A 208 -18.28 -16.73 -5.71
N PRO A 209 -18.83 -15.51 -5.59
CA PRO A 209 -18.06 -14.34 -5.20
C PRO A 209 -17.44 -14.55 -3.82
N GLY A 210 -16.13 -14.33 -3.72
CA GLY A 210 -15.36 -14.40 -2.48
C GLY A 210 -15.51 -13.19 -1.59
N TRP A 211 -14.77 -13.16 -0.48
CA TRP A 211 -14.58 -11.94 0.31
C TRP A 211 -13.94 -10.85 -0.56
N MET A 212 -14.32 -9.59 -0.35
CA MET A 212 -13.80 -8.39 -1.03
C MET A 212 -14.18 -8.34 -2.52
N ALA A 213 -15.21 -9.07 -2.92
CA ALA A 213 -15.79 -8.97 -4.26
C ALA A 213 -16.45 -7.60 -4.48
N THR A 214 -16.27 -7.06 -5.68
CA THR A 214 -16.88 -5.79 -6.10
C THR A 214 -18.29 -6.04 -6.69
N PRO A 215 -19.12 -5.00 -6.87
CA PRO A 215 -20.43 -5.15 -7.49
C PRO A 215 -20.37 -5.80 -8.87
N VAL A 216 -19.29 -5.55 -9.63
CA VAL A 216 -19.05 -6.17 -10.94
C VAL A 216 -18.91 -7.69 -10.84
N VAL A 217 -18.42 -8.21 -9.71
CA VAL A 217 -18.26 -9.64 -9.46
C VAL A 217 -19.58 -10.27 -8.99
N PHE A 218 -20.38 -9.55 -8.19
CA PHE A 218 -21.70 -10.03 -7.74
C PHE A 218 -22.79 -9.89 -8.83
N ALA A 219 -22.75 -8.80 -9.57
CA ALA A 219 -23.70 -8.43 -10.63
C ALA A 219 -22.90 -8.03 -11.88
N GLU A 220 -22.58 -9.03 -12.71
CA GLU A 220 -21.80 -8.82 -13.92
C GLU A 220 -22.48 -7.79 -14.87
N PRO A 221 -21.77 -6.73 -15.29
CA PRO A 221 -22.32 -5.72 -16.20
C PRO A 221 -22.82 -6.33 -17.50
N ALA A 222 -23.91 -5.77 -18.04
CA ALA A 222 -24.52 -6.25 -19.29
C ALA A 222 -23.53 -6.29 -20.46
N VAL A 223 -22.62 -5.31 -20.54
CA VAL A 223 -21.57 -5.26 -21.57
C VAL A 223 -20.59 -6.42 -21.46
N THR A 224 -20.17 -6.78 -20.25
CA THR A 224 -19.25 -7.90 -20.03
C THR A 224 -19.91 -9.24 -20.38
N ARG A 225 -21.17 -9.42 -19.97
CA ARG A 225 -21.98 -10.59 -20.36
C ARG A 225 -22.16 -10.70 -21.87
N ALA A 226 -22.48 -9.58 -22.53
CA ALA A 226 -22.62 -9.53 -23.98
C ALA A 226 -21.31 -9.87 -24.69
N ALA A 227 -20.19 -9.28 -24.26
CA ALA A 227 -18.87 -9.57 -24.78
C ALA A 227 -18.48 -11.06 -24.59
N GLY A 228 -18.82 -11.65 -23.43
CA GLY A 228 -18.64 -13.08 -23.17
C GLY A 228 -19.44 -13.95 -24.16
N ARG A 229 -20.71 -13.60 -24.39
CA ARG A 229 -21.58 -14.29 -25.37
C ARG A 229 -21.00 -14.21 -26.79
N TYR A 230 -20.58 -13.03 -27.25
CA TYR A 230 -20.01 -12.87 -28.59
C TYR A 230 -18.67 -13.59 -28.75
N ARG A 231 -17.79 -13.58 -27.73
CA ARG A 231 -16.55 -14.37 -27.74
C ARG A 231 -16.84 -15.87 -27.83
N ALA A 232 -17.84 -16.37 -27.10
CA ALA A 232 -18.22 -17.78 -27.16
C ALA A 232 -18.79 -18.15 -28.54
N GLN A 233 -19.58 -17.27 -29.16
CA GLN A 233 -20.07 -17.46 -30.53
C GLN A 233 -18.92 -17.49 -31.54
N LEU A 234 -18.00 -16.52 -31.48
CA LEU A 234 -16.83 -16.47 -32.36
C LEU A 234 -15.96 -17.70 -32.19
N LYS A 235 -15.72 -18.14 -30.95
CA LYS A 235 -14.96 -19.35 -30.66
C LYS A 235 -15.60 -20.58 -31.32
N ARG A 236 -16.92 -20.76 -31.17
CA ARG A 236 -17.65 -21.87 -31.81
C ARG A 236 -17.54 -21.82 -33.35
N TYR A 237 -17.60 -20.62 -33.93
CA TYR A 237 -17.44 -20.44 -35.37
C TYR A 237 -16.04 -20.83 -35.84
N LEU A 238 -15.00 -20.39 -35.13
CA LEU A 238 -13.61 -20.72 -35.45
C LEU A 238 -13.29 -22.22 -35.25
N ASP A 239 -13.72 -22.79 -34.13
CA ASP A 239 -13.53 -24.22 -33.82
C ASP A 239 -14.29 -25.11 -34.83
N GLY A 240 -15.47 -24.67 -35.28
CA GLY A 240 -16.26 -25.34 -36.33
C GLY A 240 -15.67 -25.19 -37.74
N ALA A 241 -15.10 -24.03 -38.07
CA ALA A 241 -14.43 -23.81 -39.35
C ALA A 241 -13.14 -24.64 -39.49
N GLN A 242 -12.45 -24.94 -38.39
CA GLN A 242 -11.29 -25.84 -38.37
C GLN A 242 -11.64 -27.33 -38.64
N HIS A 243 -12.93 -27.71 -38.55
CA HIS A 243 -13.39 -29.07 -38.78
C HIS A 243 -13.94 -29.33 -40.19
N HIS A 244 -13.88 -28.35 -41.10
CA HIS A 244 -14.08 -28.65 -42.51
C HIS A 244 -12.81 -29.36 -43.02
N PRO A 245 -12.89 -30.66 -43.44
CA PRO A 245 -11.78 -31.27 -44.14
C PRO A 245 -11.54 -30.42 -45.39
N ALA A 246 -10.32 -29.94 -45.55
CA ALA A 246 -9.87 -29.41 -46.82
C ALA A 246 -10.17 -30.45 -47.90
N GLU A 247 -10.89 -30.03 -48.95
CA GLU A 247 -10.90 -30.71 -50.25
C GLU A 247 -9.48 -30.91 -50.76
#